data_AF-A0A9E0Y7P4-F1
#
_entry.id   AF-A0A9E0Y7P4-F1
#
_cell.length_a   1.000
_cell.length_b   1.000
_cell.length_c   1.000
_cell.angle_alpha   90.00
_cell.angle_beta   90.00
_cell.angle_gamma   90.00
#
_symmetry.space_group_name_H-M   'P 1'
#
loop_
_entity.id
_entity.type
_entity.pdbx_description
1 polymer ?
#
loop_
_entity_poly.entity_id
_entity_poly.type
_entity_poly.pdbx_seq_one_letter_code
_entity_poly.pdbx_strand_id
1 'polypeptide(L)'
;MKIDRSCWRLGVFVVLLALPAVLAAQVPKAHRHRGRFESVAAEVRPDFKFVETRLDKDAAIDRRVRNKSRTFEAFTIDESRLFVKDLKSGKIYEIRGLSFEWRFFADVVWADNRTLMFDRWTEPHYAIHYTVDVSRRRLLEAYPFPDEFMRRQLDKKQRGN
;
A
#
# COMPACT_ATOMS: atom_id res chain seq x y z
N MET A 1 -54.52 -31.80 34.79
CA MET A 1 -55.26 -30.56 35.15
C MET A 1 -54.45 -29.90 36.25
N LYS A 2 -53.65 -28.86 36.02
CA LYS A 2 -53.98 -27.49 35.60
C LYS A 2 -52.77 -26.84 34.89
N ILE A 3 -53.06 -26.05 33.88
CA ILE A 3 -52.22 -25.03 33.26
C ILE A 3 -52.54 -23.71 33.96
N ASP A 4 -51.53 -22.89 34.29
CA ASP A 4 -51.55 -21.41 34.25
C ASP A 4 -50.14 -20.91 34.59
N ARG A 5 -49.38 -20.26 33.69
CA ARG A 5 -49.49 -18.91 33.10
C ARG A 5 -49.49 -17.78 34.15
N SER A 6 -48.30 -17.20 34.36
CA SER A 6 -48.07 -15.83 34.84
C SER A 6 -46.70 -15.38 34.34
N CYS A 7 -46.62 -14.62 33.25
CA CYS A 7 -46.67 -13.15 33.19
C CYS A 7 -45.28 -12.48 33.14
N TRP A 8 -44.83 -12.26 31.90
CA TRP A 8 -44.09 -11.11 31.37
C TRP A 8 -43.28 -10.23 32.34
N ARG A 9 -41.94 -10.25 32.18
CA ARG A 9 -41.10 -9.06 32.39
C ARG A 9 -40.26 -8.81 31.14
N LEU A 10 -40.64 -7.75 30.43
CA LEU A 10 -39.85 -7.05 29.43
C LEU A 10 -38.56 -6.55 30.08
N GLY A 11 -37.45 -7.24 29.81
CA GLY A 11 -36.11 -6.73 30.02
C GLY A 11 -35.65 -6.02 28.76
N VAL A 12 -35.71 -4.69 28.76
CA VAL A 12 -35.13 -3.83 27.72
C VAL A 12 -33.62 -4.06 27.72
N PHE A 13 -33.11 -4.80 26.73
CA PHE A 13 -31.68 -4.84 26.43
C PHE A 13 -31.30 -3.52 25.74
N VAL A 14 -30.76 -2.58 26.50
CA VAL A 14 -29.99 -1.48 25.92
C VAL A 14 -28.67 -2.08 25.42
N VAL A 15 -28.65 -2.47 24.15
CA VAL A 15 -27.40 -2.77 23.45
C VAL A 15 -26.74 -1.42 23.18
N LEU A 16 -25.86 -0.99 24.09
CA LEU A 16 -24.86 0.04 23.78
C LEU A 16 -23.94 -0.54 22.71
N LEU A 17 -24.26 -0.26 21.44
CA LEU A 17 -23.35 -0.44 20.31
C LEU A 17 -22.18 0.52 20.51
N ALA A 18 -21.14 0.05 21.19
CA ALA A 18 -19.83 0.68 21.15
C ALA A 18 -19.31 0.58 19.71
N LEU A 19 -19.45 1.67 18.96
CA LEU A 19 -18.77 1.89 17.68
C LEU A 19 -17.27 1.57 17.88
N PRO A 20 -16.67 0.61 17.15
CA PRO A 20 -15.22 0.51 17.16
C PRO A 20 -14.69 1.78 16.50
N ALA A 21 -14.02 2.59 17.31
CA ALA A 21 -13.20 3.70 16.83
C ALA A 21 -12.36 3.18 15.66
N VAL A 22 -12.63 3.71 14.48
CA VAL A 22 -11.85 3.43 13.28
C VAL A 22 -10.45 3.90 13.61
N LEU A 23 -9.59 2.94 13.96
CA LEU A 23 -8.15 3.13 14.02
C LEU A 23 -7.74 3.39 12.58
N ALA A 24 -7.83 4.66 12.16
CA ALA A 24 -7.25 5.13 10.92
C ALA A 24 -5.76 4.78 11.03
N ALA A 25 -5.36 3.72 10.34
CA ALA A 25 -3.96 3.38 10.18
C ALA A 25 -3.30 4.66 9.64
N GLN A 26 -2.50 5.32 10.47
CA GLN A 26 -1.80 6.51 10.05
C GLN A 26 -0.80 6.05 9.00
N VAL A 27 -1.15 6.31 7.73
CA VAL A 27 -0.24 6.10 6.63
C VAL A 27 1.02 6.93 6.94
N PRO A 28 2.23 6.33 6.91
CA PRO A 28 3.47 7.02 7.20
C PRO A 28 3.58 8.36 6.47
N LYS A 29 4.25 9.34 7.10
CA LYS A 29 4.41 10.71 6.56
C LYS A 29 5.02 10.72 5.14
N ALA A 30 5.80 9.70 4.80
CA ALA A 30 6.37 9.46 3.47
C ALA A 30 5.33 9.30 2.35
N HIS A 31 4.06 9.08 2.64
CA HIS A 31 3.03 8.92 1.59
C HIS A 31 2.11 10.14 1.47
N ARG A 32 2.54 11.31 2.00
CA ARG A 32 1.81 12.59 1.86
C ARG A 32 2.23 13.39 0.62
N HIS A 33 2.57 12.72 -0.48
CA HIS A 33 2.97 13.36 -1.74
C HIS A 33 1.81 13.66 -2.71
N ARG A 34 0.61 13.19 -2.37
CA ARG A 34 -0.60 13.34 -3.20
C ARG A 34 -0.96 14.81 -3.42
N GLY A 35 -1.15 15.20 -4.67
CA GLY A 35 -1.76 16.48 -5.07
C GLY A 35 -0.81 17.67 -5.28
N ARG A 36 0.51 17.52 -5.06
CA ARG A 36 1.48 18.59 -5.36
C ARG A 36 2.08 18.50 -6.76
N PHE A 37 2.19 17.29 -7.30
CA PHE A 37 2.73 17.01 -8.62
C PHE A 37 1.69 16.29 -9.45
N GLU A 38 1.74 16.48 -10.77
CA GLU A 38 0.87 15.76 -11.70
C GLU A 38 1.14 14.26 -11.62
N SER A 39 0.07 13.46 -11.74
CA SER A 39 0.21 12.01 -11.73
C SER A 39 0.81 11.53 -13.04
N VAL A 40 1.84 10.70 -12.96
CA VAL A 40 2.43 9.98 -14.10
C VAL A 40 1.80 8.60 -14.30
N ALA A 41 0.67 8.31 -13.64
CA ALA A 41 0.05 6.99 -13.69
C ALA A 41 -0.40 6.62 -15.11
N ALA A 42 -0.77 7.58 -15.96
CA ALA A 42 -1.15 7.32 -17.35
C ALA A 42 0.03 6.81 -18.19
N GLU A 43 1.25 7.29 -17.92
CA GLU A 43 2.48 6.89 -18.61
C GLU A 43 2.97 5.52 -18.16
N VAL A 44 2.85 5.20 -16.87
CA VAL A 44 3.33 3.92 -16.30
C VAL A 44 2.35 2.76 -16.55
N ARG A 45 1.04 3.04 -16.60
CA ARG A 45 0.00 2.00 -16.65
C ARG A 45 0.09 1.01 -17.82
N PRO A 46 0.50 1.38 -19.06
CA PRO A 46 0.63 0.43 -20.17
C PRO A 46 1.63 -0.70 -19.90
N ASP A 47 2.72 -0.40 -19.18
CA ASP A 47 3.78 -1.37 -18.90
C ASP A 47 3.58 -2.09 -17.57
N PHE A 48 2.84 -1.47 -16.64
CA PHE A 48 2.59 -1.99 -15.30
C PHE A 48 1.86 -3.34 -15.33
N LYS A 49 2.43 -4.33 -14.65
CA LYS A 49 1.84 -5.67 -14.57
C LYS A 49 2.26 -6.45 -13.32
N PHE A 50 1.35 -7.33 -12.90
CA PHE A 50 1.65 -8.43 -11.97
C PHE A 50 1.97 -9.68 -12.77
N VAL A 51 3.21 -10.16 -12.69
CA VAL A 51 3.65 -11.38 -13.37
C VAL A 51 3.72 -12.51 -12.35
N GLU A 52 2.87 -13.53 -12.51
CA GLU A 52 2.96 -14.73 -11.67
C GLU A 52 4.32 -15.40 -11.89
N THR A 53 5.02 -15.73 -10.81
CA THR A 53 6.38 -16.24 -10.85
C THR A 53 6.61 -17.29 -9.78
N ARG A 54 7.70 -18.02 -9.91
CA ARG A 54 8.28 -18.84 -8.86
C ARG A 54 9.53 -18.14 -8.35
N LEU A 55 9.80 -18.29 -7.06
CA LEU A 55 11.07 -17.85 -6.49
C LEU A 55 12.07 -18.99 -6.57
N ASP A 56 13.33 -18.65 -6.81
CA ASP A 56 14.43 -19.57 -6.62
C ASP A 56 14.52 -19.95 -5.13
N LYS A 57 14.94 -21.20 -4.86
CA LYS A 57 14.99 -21.73 -3.49
C LYS A 57 15.89 -20.90 -2.57
N ASP A 58 16.92 -20.28 -3.14
CA ASP A 58 17.96 -19.54 -2.43
C ASP A 58 17.78 -18.01 -2.54
N ALA A 59 16.60 -17.55 -2.98
CA ALA A 59 16.32 -16.13 -3.13
C ALA A 59 16.43 -15.39 -1.79
N ALA A 60 17.31 -14.39 -1.73
CA ALA A 60 17.51 -13.55 -0.56
C ALA A 60 16.36 -12.54 -0.42
N ILE A 61 15.33 -12.93 0.33
CA ILE A 61 14.18 -12.06 0.58
C ILE A 61 14.52 -11.00 1.64
N ASP A 62 14.25 -9.76 1.31
CA ASP A 62 14.37 -8.57 2.18
C ASP A 62 12.99 -7.89 2.40
N ARG A 63 12.92 -6.98 3.39
CA ARG A 63 11.80 -6.07 3.73
C ARG A 63 10.41 -6.68 3.54
N ARG A 64 10.08 -7.66 4.39
CA ARG A 64 8.76 -8.31 4.38
C ARG A 64 7.73 -7.48 5.14
N VAL A 65 6.60 -7.20 4.49
CA VAL A 65 5.45 -6.53 5.12
C VAL A 65 4.15 -7.25 4.80
N ARG A 66 3.35 -7.53 5.82
CA ARG A 66 2.05 -8.19 5.68
C ARG A 66 0.92 -7.18 5.83
N ASN A 67 -0.15 -7.40 5.08
CA ASN A 67 -1.36 -6.63 5.28
C ASN A 67 -2.06 -7.03 6.60
N LYS A 68 -2.97 -6.18 7.09
CA LYS A 68 -3.63 -6.38 8.40
C LYS A 68 -4.40 -7.71 8.48
N SER A 69 -5.08 -8.12 7.40
CA SER A 69 -5.80 -9.39 7.33
C SER A 69 -4.93 -10.62 7.10
N ARG A 70 -3.60 -10.46 6.95
CA ARG A 70 -2.66 -11.55 6.65
C ARG A 70 -3.07 -12.39 5.44
N THR A 71 -3.64 -11.74 4.42
CA THR A 71 -3.98 -12.38 3.14
C THR A 71 -2.90 -12.15 2.09
N PHE A 72 -2.10 -11.09 2.24
CA PHE A 72 -1.00 -10.77 1.33
C PHE A 72 0.27 -10.43 2.12
N GLU A 73 1.41 -10.81 1.54
CA GLU A 73 2.76 -10.45 2.01
C GLU A 73 3.50 -9.80 0.83
N ALA A 74 4.00 -8.58 1.00
CA ALA A 74 4.90 -7.94 0.05
C ALA A 74 6.33 -8.04 0.56
N PHE A 75 7.29 -8.19 -0.34
CA PHE A 75 8.71 -8.32 0.00
C PHE A 75 9.60 -7.95 -1.19
N THR A 76 10.84 -7.61 -0.92
CA THR A 76 11.85 -7.32 -1.94
C THR A 76 12.84 -8.48 -2.09
N ILE A 77 13.48 -8.57 -3.26
CA ILE A 77 14.69 -9.38 -3.47
C ILE A 77 15.73 -8.44 -4.08
N ASP A 78 16.95 -8.51 -3.55
CA ASP A 78 18.09 -7.67 -3.95
C ASP A 78 17.77 -6.16 -3.96
N GLU A 79 16.86 -5.73 -3.07
CA GLU A 79 16.26 -4.39 -2.93
C GLU A 79 15.57 -3.79 -4.17
N SER A 80 15.80 -4.34 -5.36
CA SER A 80 15.43 -3.78 -6.67
C SER A 80 14.21 -4.43 -7.31
N ARG A 81 13.74 -5.56 -6.78
CA ARG A 81 12.58 -6.30 -7.27
C ARG A 81 11.53 -6.41 -6.16
N LEU A 82 10.27 -6.10 -6.48
CA LEU A 82 9.16 -6.11 -5.53
C LEU A 82 8.18 -7.22 -5.88
N PHE A 83 7.86 -8.03 -4.87
CA PHE A 83 6.97 -9.18 -5.00
C PHE A 83 5.79 -9.06 -4.04
N VAL A 84 4.71 -9.74 -4.41
CA VAL A 84 3.55 -9.96 -3.55
C VAL A 84 3.17 -11.44 -3.59
N LYS A 85 3.10 -12.05 -2.41
CA LYS A 85 2.58 -13.40 -2.20
C LYS A 85 1.15 -13.33 -1.70
N ASP A 86 0.26 -14.02 -2.41
CA ASP A 86 -1.07 -14.36 -1.91
C ASP A 86 -0.93 -15.53 -0.94
N LEU A 87 -1.21 -15.28 0.34
CA LEU A 87 -1.03 -16.26 1.40
C LEU A 87 -2.13 -17.34 1.40
N LYS A 88 -3.26 -17.09 0.75
CA LYS A 88 -4.35 -18.08 0.63
C LYS A 88 -4.05 -19.07 -0.49
N SER A 89 -3.63 -18.58 -1.66
CA SER A 89 -3.35 -19.45 -2.81
C SER A 89 -1.90 -19.93 -2.90
N GLY A 90 -0.99 -19.30 -2.16
CA GLY A 90 0.45 -19.57 -2.23
C GLY A 90 1.14 -18.97 -3.46
N LYS A 91 0.40 -18.33 -4.37
CA LYS A 91 0.93 -17.73 -5.59
C LYS A 91 1.77 -16.50 -5.29
N ILE A 92 2.84 -16.33 -6.07
CA ILE A 92 3.76 -15.20 -5.96
C ILE A 92 3.71 -14.42 -7.27
N TYR A 93 3.66 -13.10 -7.15
CA TYR A 93 3.63 -12.18 -8.29
C TYR A 93 4.77 -11.18 -8.14
N GLU A 94 5.49 -10.93 -9.22
CA GLU A 94 6.42 -9.82 -9.32
C GLU A 94 5.69 -8.59 -9.90
N ILE A 95 5.90 -7.43 -9.29
CA ILE A 95 5.43 -6.16 -9.83
C ILE A 95 6.49 -5.66 -10.82
N ARG A 96 6.11 -5.51 -12.09
CA ARG A 96 6.99 -5.07 -13.19
C ARG A 96 6.40 -3.87 -13.95
N GLY A 97 7.21 -3.26 -14.82
CA GLY A 97 6.81 -2.11 -15.63
C GLY A 97 6.72 -0.82 -14.82
N LEU A 98 7.55 -0.70 -13.78
CA LEU A 98 7.73 0.52 -13.00
C LEU A 98 8.98 1.23 -13.52
N SER A 99 8.96 2.56 -13.55
CA SER A 99 10.15 3.35 -13.92
C SER A 99 11.34 3.01 -13.03
N PHE A 100 12.56 3.18 -13.54
CA PHE A 100 13.83 2.99 -12.81
C PHE A 100 14.09 1.56 -12.33
N GLU A 101 14.08 0.58 -13.25
CA GLU A 101 14.13 -0.86 -12.93
C GLU A 101 15.30 -1.32 -12.05
N TRP A 102 16.44 -0.61 -12.07
CA TRP A 102 17.63 -0.92 -11.28
C TRP A 102 17.65 -0.26 -9.88
N ARG A 103 16.60 0.48 -9.52
CA ARG A 103 16.56 1.25 -8.28
C ARG A 103 15.77 0.55 -7.18
N PHE A 104 16.22 0.77 -5.96
CA PHE A 104 15.67 0.15 -4.76
C PHE A 104 14.27 0.67 -4.42
N PHE A 105 13.50 -0.17 -3.75
CA PHE A 105 12.19 0.19 -3.18
C PHE A 105 12.33 0.68 -1.74
N ALA A 106 11.65 1.78 -1.43
CA ALA A 106 11.55 2.35 -0.09
C ALA A 106 10.10 2.37 0.38
N ASP A 107 9.92 2.46 1.70
CA ASP A 107 8.63 2.69 2.36
C ASP A 107 7.50 1.76 1.87
N VAL A 108 7.83 0.49 1.68
CA VAL A 108 6.86 -0.54 1.30
C VAL A 108 5.90 -0.77 2.47
N VAL A 109 4.64 -0.38 2.30
CA VAL A 109 3.62 -0.43 3.36
C VAL A 109 2.24 -0.73 2.80
N TRP A 110 1.41 -1.37 3.63
CA TRP A 110 0.00 -1.58 3.32
C TRP A 110 -0.84 -0.43 3.86
N ALA A 111 -1.56 0.27 2.97
CA ALA A 111 -2.53 1.30 3.38
C ALA A 111 -3.81 0.65 3.93
N ASP A 112 -4.19 -0.50 3.38
CA ASP A 112 -5.30 -1.32 3.82
C ASP A 112 -5.06 -2.81 3.47
N ASN A 113 -6.10 -3.65 3.47
CA ASN A 113 -5.96 -5.08 3.18
C ASN A 113 -5.70 -5.41 1.70
N ARG A 114 -5.71 -4.45 0.78
CA ARG A 114 -5.60 -4.65 -0.67
C ARG A 114 -4.68 -3.63 -1.33
N THR A 115 -4.50 -2.48 -0.71
CA THR A 115 -3.71 -1.37 -1.24
C THR A 115 -2.29 -1.39 -0.70
N LEU A 116 -1.32 -1.60 -1.59
CA LEU A 116 0.10 -1.53 -1.30
C LEU A 116 0.65 -0.17 -1.79
N MET A 117 1.43 0.47 -0.96
CA MET A 117 2.12 1.73 -1.21
C MET A 117 3.63 1.51 -1.11
N PHE A 118 4.39 2.17 -1.97
CA PHE A 118 5.85 2.11 -1.95
C PHE A 118 6.44 3.24 -2.80
N ASP A 119 7.69 3.57 -2.53
CA ASP A 119 8.42 4.59 -3.26
C ASP A 119 9.57 3.96 -4.03
N ARG A 120 9.90 4.55 -5.20
CA ARG A 120 11.08 4.15 -5.97
C ARG A 120 11.91 5.37 -6.33
N TRP A 121 13.14 5.39 -5.85
CA TRP A 121 14.05 6.53 -5.93
C TRP A 121 14.86 6.53 -7.23
N THR A 122 15.00 7.68 -7.87
CA THR A 122 15.76 7.84 -9.13
C THR A 122 17.23 8.22 -8.88
N GLU A 123 17.52 8.67 -7.65
CA GLU A 123 18.73 9.38 -7.21
C GLU A 123 19.01 10.71 -7.96
N PRO A 124 19.61 11.71 -7.28
CA PRO A 124 19.70 11.85 -5.83
C PRO A 124 18.43 12.44 -5.20
N HIS A 125 17.53 13.03 -5.99
CA HIS A 125 16.55 13.97 -5.44
C HIS A 125 15.10 13.77 -5.87
N TYR A 126 14.79 12.69 -6.57
CA TYR A 126 13.42 12.39 -6.97
C TYR A 126 13.08 10.94 -6.71
N ALA A 127 11.80 10.70 -6.45
CA ALA A 127 11.20 9.39 -6.36
C ALA A 127 9.81 9.43 -6.99
N ILE A 128 9.27 8.25 -7.31
CA ILE A 128 7.86 8.08 -7.62
C ILE A 128 7.22 7.29 -6.49
N HIS A 129 6.17 7.87 -5.91
CA HIS A 129 5.27 7.19 -4.99
C HIS A 129 4.22 6.41 -5.79
N TYR A 130 4.14 5.10 -5.57
CA TYR A 130 3.18 4.22 -6.22
C TYR A 130 2.14 3.73 -5.24
N THR A 131 0.90 3.64 -5.71
CA THR A 131 -0.20 2.99 -5.00
C THR A 131 -0.82 1.94 -5.93
N VAL A 132 -0.90 0.70 -5.47
CA VAL A 132 -1.40 -0.43 -6.27
C VAL A 132 -2.50 -1.19 -5.52
N ASP A 133 -3.55 -1.58 -6.25
CA ASP A 133 -4.54 -2.55 -5.78
C ASP A 133 -4.03 -3.95 -6.11
N VAL A 134 -3.56 -4.66 -5.09
CA VAL A 134 -3.01 -6.02 -5.23
C VAL A 134 -4.09 -7.02 -5.62
N SER A 135 -5.31 -6.84 -5.09
CA SER A 135 -6.41 -7.77 -5.35
C SER A 135 -6.89 -7.72 -6.80
N ARG A 136 -6.90 -6.52 -7.39
CA ARG A 136 -7.25 -6.28 -8.80
C ARG A 136 -6.03 -6.20 -9.71
N ARG A 137 -4.82 -6.36 -9.16
CA ARG A 137 -3.54 -6.30 -9.87
C ARG A 137 -3.37 -5.04 -10.73
N ARG A 138 -3.75 -3.88 -10.17
CA ARG A 138 -3.86 -2.63 -10.94
C ARG A 138 -3.12 -1.48 -10.27
N LEU A 139 -2.41 -0.69 -11.06
CA LEU A 139 -1.87 0.60 -10.65
C LEU A 139 -3.02 1.58 -10.39
N LEU A 140 -3.11 2.12 -9.18
CA LEU A 140 -4.09 3.15 -8.81
C LEU A 140 -3.51 4.54 -9.06
N GLU A 141 -2.34 4.81 -8.49
CA GLU A 141 -1.71 6.12 -8.54
C GLU A 141 -0.19 6.02 -8.67
N ALA A 142 0.41 7.02 -9.30
CA ALA A 142 1.85 7.23 -9.38
C ALA A 142 2.11 8.74 -9.35
N TYR A 143 2.89 9.21 -8.37
CA TYR A 143 3.20 10.64 -8.21
C TYR A 143 4.70 10.84 -8.03
N PRO A 144 5.36 11.63 -8.89
CA PRO A 144 6.73 12.02 -8.65
C PRO A 144 6.78 12.97 -7.45
N PHE A 145 7.84 12.89 -6.67
CA PHE A 145 8.10 13.82 -5.58
C PHE A 145 9.61 14.06 -5.41
N PRO A 146 10.01 15.30 -5.08
CA PRO A 146 11.38 15.61 -4.75
C PRO A 146 11.70 15.23 -3.31
N ASP A 147 12.98 15.03 -3.04
CA ASP A 147 13.50 15.04 -1.67
C ASP A 147 13.37 16.41 -1.00
N GLU A 148 13.77 16.51 0.26
CA GLU A 148 13.68 17.76 1.00
C GLU A 148 14.58 18.87 0.43
N PHE A 149 15.77 18.52 -0.08
CA PHE A 149 16.71 19.48 -0.64
C PHE A 149 16.10 20.16 -1.87
N MET A 150 15.65 19.38 -2.85
CA MET A 150 15.02 19.90 -4.07
C MET A 150 13.68 20.57 -3.80
N ARG A 151 12.91 20.07 -2.83
CA ARG A 151 11.68 20.74 -2.39
C ARG A 151 11.98 22.17 -1.93
N ARG A 152 13.01 22.37 -1.09
CA ARG A 152 13.42 23.71 -0.61
C ARG A 152 13.89 24.60 -1.76
N GLN A 153 14.57 24.06 -2.77
CA GLN A 153 14.99 24.83 -3.96
C GLN A 153 13.78 25.30 -4.79
N LEU A 154 12.79 24.42 -5.00
CA LEU A 154 11.56 24.77 -5.71
C LEU A 154 10.74 25.82 -4.96
N ASP A 155 10.63 25.69 -3.64
CA ASP A 155 9.93 26.67 -2.79
C ASP A 155 10.58 28.05 -2.85
N LYS A 156 11.91 28.12 -2.85
CA LYS A 156 12.65 29.39 -3.00
C LYS A 156 12.37 30.04 -4.36
N LYS A 157 12.40 29.27 -5.45
CA LYS A 157 12.12 29.77 -6.80
C LYS A 157 10.71 30.34 -6.93
N GLN A 158 9.71 29.72 -6.28
CA GLN A 158 8.33 30.19 -6.32
C GLN A 158 8.07 31.45 -5.48
N ARG A 159 8.87 31.70 -4.43
CA ARG A 159 8.75 32.88 -3.56
C ARG A 159 9.56 34.09 -4.04
N GLY A 160 10.45 33.90 -5.01
CA GLY A 160 11.34 34.92 -5.55
C GLY A 160 10.81 35.64 -6.79
N ASN A 161 9.51 35.54 -7.08
CA ASN A 161 8.82 36.26 -8.17
C ASN A 161 7.77 37.20 -7.58
#